data_AF-A0A2G5TRX6-F1
#
_entry.id   AF-A0A2G5TRX6-F1
#
_cell.length_a   1.000
_cell.length_b   1.000
_cell.length_c   1.000
_cell.angle_alpha   90.00
_cell.angle_beta   90.00
_cell.angle_gamma   90.00
#
_symmetry.space_group_name_H-M   'P 1'
#
loop_
_entity.id
_entity.type
_entity.pdbx_description
1 polymer ?
#
loop_
_entity_poly.entity_id
_entity_poly.type
_entity_poly.pdbx_seq_one_letter_code
_entity_poly.pdbx_strand_id
1 'polypeptide(L)'
;MKISILIFFCFFFSPVLAAIGFYGGGGDHSSSSSSSESHEGGRGGHGHGHGHGDRPRPPRPPPRPRPPREKTNCPADWMLFKRPQGNWCVQVFVGTMTQYQAEPLCVAQGAVLSGLQNDDERIRMADICLGWCQKKANVSTCWDVCSKETFYWTDGQTTGTDGFAWGPPLNGGPPLPDGAVNAWGAQDCAQQYLFANGASLPAWPGFVHGQIDDQWCLDSIFTDYRVFRQKDFLLTLNDLSAQIPFENIHEDDEFDEFANVLKAMRKAPYLILYDSSNIDVVLNHICNLQFIPNTLQRLVAVAFDEKSETVLRKSYPEIPNVLINLKPILDSMDPKKQNRGYLVYTLALVVHAKICASLAARGIDFWSMHQDTLWTQNFDMMNVEDRYPDANMLFDTIGNENPLYHRMRDWVCGATFFVRGNPTTFQFFRQLESYMLSYQSPDSSIMTYLCGHHHYKCEFLPQWMVSSFNYFEGPRENVPVLIQLDGGKKPGESKMDVLKRGHFVFRHENGTCNERSFHKLRDYVKYGFPDAIQKDGSLKENWYSKTIYFFKNLFNIDPWNRKFYLTIHQSLL
;
A
#
# COMPACT_ATOMS: atom_id res chain seq x y z
N MET A 1 4.51 -27.09 10.04
CA MET A 1 4.81 -27.27 8.61
C MET A 1 5.75 -26.18 8.16
N LYS A 2 6.84 -26.53 7.45
CA LYS A 2 7.91 -25.59 7.05
C LYS A 2 7.33 -24.54 6.08
N ILE A 3 7.37 -23.28 6.49
CA ILE A 3 6.94 -22.12 5.70
C ILE A 3 8.10 -21.80 4.75
N SER A 4 8.08 -22.38 3.54
CA SER A 4 8.92 -21.90 2.44
C SER A 4 8.28 -20.64 1.89
N ILE A 5 8.81 -19.48 2.29
CA ILE A 5 8.40 -18.17 1.81
C ILE A 5 8.79 -18.06 0.32
N LEU A 6 7.81 -18.29 -0.53
CA LEU A 6 7.84 -17.99 -1.95
C LEU A 6 7.67 -16.48 -2.10
N ILE A 7 8.78 -15.72 -2.01
CA ILE A 7 8.82 -14.31 -2.42
C ILE A 7 9.72 -14.24 -3.66
N PHE A 8 9.02 -14.02 -4.77
CA PHE A 8 9.50 -13.54 -6.05
C PHE A 8 9.19 -12.03 -6.09
N PHE A 9 9.99 -11.27 -6.85
CA PHE A 9 9.91 -9.81 -7.03
C PHE A 9 10.65 -8.94 -6.01
N CYS A 10 11.96 -8.81 -6.23
CA CYS A 10 12.63 -7.51 -6.36
C CYS A 10 13.73 -7.65 -7.43
N PHE A 11 13.78 -6.70 -8.36
CA PHE A 11 14.86 -6.43 -9.35
C PHE A 11 14.98 -7.19 -10.69
N PHE A 12 13.89 -7.64 -11.34
CA PHE A 12 14.01 -8.12 -12.74
C PHE A 12 13.01 -7.59 -13.79
N PHE A 13 12.22 -6.54 -13.51
CA PHE A 13 11.36 -5.97 -14.56
C PHE A 13 11.61 -4.48 -14.79
N SER A 14 12.42 -4.22 -15.82
CA SER A 14 12.49 -2.95 -16.54
C SER A 14 11.13 -2.64 -17.20
N PRO A 15 10.67 -1.38 -17.23
CA PRO A 15 9.35 -1.01 -17.73
C PRO A 15 9.39 -0.80 -19.24
N VAL A 16 8.57 -1.53 -19.98
CA VAL A 16 8.18 -1.16 -21.36
C VAL A 16 6.68 -1.40 -21.50
N LEU A 17 5.99 -0.33 -21.94
CA LEU A 17 4.57 -0.20 -22.34
C LEU A 17 3.60 0.39 -21.30
N ALA A 18 3.57 1.73 -21.24
CA ALA A 18 2.39 2.50 -21.65
C ALA A 18 2.81 3.95 -21.97
N ALA A 19 2.89 4.25 -23.26
CA ALA A 19 2.89 5.60 -23.78
C ALA A 19 1.45 6.14 -23.84
N ILE A 20 1.33 7.48 -23.94
CA ILE A 20 0.11 8.30 -24.06
C ILE A 20 -0.57 8.59 -22.70
N GLY A 21 -0.67 9.82 -22.18
CA GLY A 21 -0.29 11.15 -22.66
C GLY A 21 -0.66 12.22 -21.60
N PHE A 22 0.21 13.22 -21.48
CA PHE A 22 0.03 14.60 -21.00
C PHE A 22 -0.60 14.92 -19.63
N TYR A 23 0.28 15.44 -18.76
CA TYR A 23 0.01 16.33 -17.63
C TYR A 23 -0.32 17.75 -18.09
N GLY A 24 -1.31 18.36 -17.44
CA GLY A 24 -1.43 19.81 -17.21
C GLY A 24 -2.41 19.98 -16.05
N GLY A 25 -2.14 20.68 -14.94
CA GLY A 25 -1.05 21.58 -14.60
C GLY A 25 -1.66 22.89 -14.08
N GLY A 26 -1.60 23.10 -12.75
CA GLY A 26 -1.96 24.35 -12.06
C GLY A 26 -3.38 24.36 -11.49
N GLY A 27 -3.65 24.86 -10.29
CA GLY A 27 -2.84 25.55 -9.30
C GLY A 27 -3.74 25.96 -8.12
N ASP A 28 -3.09 26.21 -6.99
CA ASP A 28 -3.47 27.10 -5.89
C ASP A 28 -4.65 26.77 -4.96
N HIS A 29 -4.25 26.39 -3.74
CA HIS A 29 -4.65 26.95 -2.45
C HIS A 29 -6.10 27.43 -2.25
N SER A 30 -6.81 26.83 -1.30
CA SER A 30 -7.26 27.54 -0.09
C SER A 30 -7.97 26.60 0.89
N SER A 31 -7.57 26.71 2.15
CA SER A 31 -8.27 26.24 3.33
C SER A 31 -9.55 27.05 3.55
N SER A 32 -10.67 26.38 3.85
CA SER A 32 -11.73 26.97 4.66
C SER A 32 -12.59 25.90 5.35
N SER A 33 -12.50 25.95 6.66
CA SER A 33 -13.41 25.46 7.70
C SER A 33 -14.84 26.01 7.59
N SER A 34 -15.84 25.21 8.01
CA SER A 34 -17.01 25.59 8.83
C SER A 34 -17.88 24.34 9.06
N SER A 35 -18.13 23.79 10.26
CA SER A 35 -18.95 24.27 11.42
C SER A 35 -20.34 24.76 10.98
N SER A 36 -21.50 24.45 11.56
CA SER A 36 -21.94 23.85 12.83
C SER A 36 -23.48 24.00 12.83
N GLU A 37 -24.23 23.26 13.66
CA GLU A 37 -25.45 23.68 14.40
C GLU A 37 -26.04 22.39 15.03
N SER A 38 -26.02 22.12 16.34
CA SER A 38 -26.49 22.81 17.57
C SER A 38 -27.92 22.45 17.99
N HIS A 39 -28.13 22.53 19.32
CA HIS A 39 -29.35 22.37 20.12
C HIS A 39 -29.76 20.93 20.47
N GLU A 40 -30.17 20.54 21.68
CA GLU A 40 -30.32 21.13 23.04
C GLU A 40 -30.78 19.93 23.93
N GLY A 41 -30.32 19.73 25.18
CA GLY A 41 -31.06 20.09 26.41
C GLY A 41 -32.46 19.43 26.52
N GLY A 42 -32.90 18.69 27.54
CA GLY A 42 -32.39 18.26 28.84
C GLY A 42 -33.52 17.57 29.63
N ARG A 43 -33.13 16.87 30.71
CA ARG A 43 -33.85 16.57 31.99
C ARG A 43 -35.29 16.05 31.98
N GLY A 44 -35.52 14.96 32.73
CA GLY A 44 -36.81 14.71 33.39
C GLY A 44 -37.02 13.27 33.86
N GLY A 45 -36.68 12.98 35.12
CA GLY A 45 -37.16 11.78 35.81
C GLY A 45 -38.57 11.97 36.39
N HIS A 46 -39.25 10.85 36.66
CA HIS A 46 -39.97 10.53 37.91
C HIS A 46 -41.08 9.51 37.66
N GLY A 47 -41.06 8.44 38.46
CA GLY A 47 -42.14 7.47 38.55
C GLY A 47 -43.35 8.04 39.29
N HIS A 48 -44.52 7.46 39.04
CA HIS A 48 -45.73 7.73 39.79
C HIS A 48 -46.09 6.55 40.70
N GLY A 49 -46.27 6.85 41.98
CA GLY A 49 -47.07 6.05 42.90
C GLY A 49 -48.04 6.98 43.63
N HIS A 50 -49.34 6.71 43.49
CA HIS A 50 -50.38 6.70 44.54
C HIS A 50 -51.77 6.70 43.86
N GLY A 51 -52.65 5.85 44.36
CA GLY A 51 -53.92 5.49 43.73
C GLY A 51 -55.12 6.32 44.16
N HIS A 52 -56.27 5.97 43.57
CA HIS A 52 -57.63 5.95 44.13
C HIS A 52 -58.65 5.72 43.00
N GLY A 53 -59.66 4.89 43.25
CA GLY A 53 -60.99 5.05 42.66
C GLY A 53 -61.44 4.00 41.65
N ASP A 54 -62.12 2.95 42.15
CA ASP A 54 -62.94 2.01 41.39
C ASP A 54 -64.08 2.71 40.62
N ARG A 55 -64.08 2.59 39.28
CA ARG A 55 -65.28 2.63 38.43
C ARG A 55 -65.12 1.66 37.25
N PRO A 56 -66.14 0.85 36.88
CA PRO A 56 -66.03 -0.09 35.77
C PRO A 56 -65.95 0.64 34.43
N ARG A 57 -64.95 0.31 33.60
CA ARG A 57 -64.81 0.81 32.22
C ARG A 57 -65.75 0.04 31.26
N PRO A 58 -66.35 0.71 30.25
CA PRO A 58 -67.09 0.05 29.17
C PRO A 58 -66.18 -0.85 28.32
N PRO A 59 -66.75 -1.84 27.58
CA PRO A 59 -65.97 -2.73 26.72
C PRO A 59 -65.22 -1.95 25.63
N ARG A 60 -63.95 -2.30 25.44
CA ARG A 60 -63.07 -1.69 24.43
C ARG A 60 -63.49 -2.15 23.02
N PRO A 61 -63.57 -1.26 22.02
CA PRO A 61 -63.77 -1.66 20.63
C PRO A 61 -62.62 -2.58 20.15
N PRO A 62 -62.86 -3.47 19.17
CA PRO A 62 -61.83 -4.36 18.65
C PRO A 62 -60.64 -3.55 18.07
N PRO A 63 -59.41 -4.07 18.16
CA PRO A 63 -58.23 -3.37 17.67
C PRO A 63 -58.33 -3.14 16.16
N ARG A 64 -58.16 -1.89 15.71
CA ARG A 64 -57.87 -1.64 14.29
C ARG A 64 -56.60 -2.38 13.89
N PRO A 65 -56.53 -2.94 12.67
CA PRO A 65 -55.31 -3.55 12.15
C PRO A 65 -54.16 -2.56 12.27
N ARG A 66 -53.06 -2.96 12.91
CA ARG A 66 -51.83 -2.17 12.88
C ARG A 66 -51.35 -2.11 11.42
N PRO A 67 -50.96 -0.94 10.90
CA PRO A 67 -50.28 -0.89 9.61
C PRO A 67 -49.04 -1.79 9.67
N PRO A 68 -48.64 -2.42 8.56
CA PRO A 68 -47.47 -3.28 8.52
C PRO A 68 -46.26 -2.55 9.11
N ARG A 69 -45.59 -3.20 10.07
CA ARG A 69 -44.38 -2.67 10.70
C ARG A 69 -43.32 -2.49 9.62
N GLU A 70 -42.90 -1.25 9.36
CA GLU A 70 -41.80 -0.95 8.45
C GLU A 70 -40.58 -1.80 8.83
N LYS A 71 -40.04 -2.55 7.86
CA LYS A 71 -38.76 -3.23 8.03
C LYS A 71 -37.68 -2.16 8.08
N THR A 72 -37.09 -1.94 9.25
CA THR A 72 -36.05 -0.91 9.45
C THR A 72 -34.65 -1.39 9.05
N ASN A 73 -34.47 -2.66 8.71
CA ASN A 73 -33.17 -3.27 8.46
C ASN A 73 -33.18 -4.08 7.15
N CYS A 74 -32.06 -4.05 6.43
CA CYS A 74 -31.79 -4.90 5.26
C CYS A 74 -31.11 -6.23 5.66
N PRO A 75 -31.10 -7.24 4.77
CA PRO A 75 -30.29 -8.45 4.97
C PRO A 75 -28.80 -8.11 5.14
N ALA A 76 -28.02 -9.06 5.67
CA ALA A 76 -26.56 -8.90 5.78
C ALA A 76 -25.96 -8.65 4.39
N ASP A 77 -25.03 -7.68 4.30
CA ASP A 77 -24.36 -7.22 3.08
C ASP A 77 -25.25 -6.39 2.10
N TRP A 78 -26.48 -6.06 2.49
CA TRP A 78 -27.37 -5.16 1.75
C TRP A 78 -27.41 -3.76 2.39
N MET A 79 -27.34 -2.74 1.56
CA MET A 79 -27.43 -1.33 1.92
C MET A 79 -28.88 -0.89 2.07
N LEU A 80 -29.18 -0.08 3.08
CA LEU A 80 -30.50 0.55 3.24
C LEU A 80 -30.49 1.97 2.65
N PHE A 81 -31.39 2.20 1.70
CA PHE A 81 -31.79 3.51 1.23
C PHE A 81 -33.21 3.84 1.68
N LYS A 82 -33.44 5.11 2.04
CA LYS A 82 -34.75 5.60 2.45
C LYS A 82 -35.34 6.41 1.31
N ARG A 83 -36.31 5.85 0.59
CA ARG A 83 -36.99 6.53 -0.52
C ARG A 83 -38.37 7.05 -0.09
N PRO A 84 -38.95 8.02 -0.81
CA PRO A 84 -40.33 8.46 -0.56
C PRO A 84 -41.37 7.32 -0.64
N GLN A 85 -41.09 6.28 -1.42
CA GLN A 85 -41.95 5.10 -1.61
C GLN A 85 -41.75 4.03 -0.53
N GLY A 86 -40.69 4.16 0.29
CA GLY A 86 -40.35 3.23 1.36
C GLY A 86 -38.86 2.90 1.43
N ASN A 87 -38.50 2.08 2.42
CA ASN A 87 -37.15 1.57 2.57
C ASN A 87 -36.79 0.63 1.40
N TRP A 88 -35.62 0.84 0.79
CA TRP A 88 -35.11 0.09 -0.34
C TRP A 88 -33.76 -0.53 0.01
N CYS A 89 -33.64 -1.84 -0.18
CA CYS A 89 -32.40 -2.56 0.11
C CYS A 89 -31.64 -2.85 -1.19
N VAL A 90 -30.37 -2.49 -1.25
CA VAL A 90 -29.56 -2.67 -2.46
C VAL A 90 -28.27 -3.42 -2.14
N GLN A 91 -27.90 -4.35 -3.02
CA GLN A 91 -26.60 -5.01 -3.02
C GLN A 91 -25.98 -4.90 -4.40
N VAL A 92 -24.65 -4.85 -4.45
CA VAL A 92 -23.90 -4.80 -5.70
C VAL A 92 -23.25 -6.16 -5.95
N PHE A 93 -23.35 -6.64 -7.20
CA PHE A 93 -22.74 -7.89 -7.64
C PHE A 93 -21.60 -7.62 -8.62
N VAL A 94 -20.53 -8.42 -8.52
CA VAL A 94 -19.33 -8.30 -9.35
C VAL A 94 -19.38 -9.32 -10.48
N GLY A 95 -19.21 -8.88 -11.72
CA GLY A 95 -19.03 -9.78 -12.84
C GLY A 95 -19.03 -9.07 -14.18
N THR A 96 -18.57 -9.76 -15.22
CA THR A 96 -18.74 -9.31 -16.60
C THR A 96 -20.03 -9.89 -17.14
N MET A 97 -21.03 -9.04 -17.34
CA MET A 97 -22.35 -9.43 -17.79
C MET A 97 -23.00 -8.34 -18.66
N THR A 98 -23.91 -8.73 -19.54
CA THR A 98 -24.80 -7.78 -20.23
C THR A 98 -25.99 -7.44 -19.33
N GLN A 99 -26.79 -6.43 -19.68
CA GLN A 99 -28.01 -6.14 -18.92
C GLN A 99 -28.95 -7.35 -18.85
N TYR A 100 -29.12 -8.04 -19.99
CA TYR A 100 -29.94 -9.24 -20.09
C TYR A 100 -29.49 -10.37 -19.18
N GLN A 101 -28.22 -10.39 -18.80
CA GLN A 101 -27.65 -11.36 -17.85
C GLN A 101 -27.72 -10.87 -16.40
N ALA A 102 -27.65 -9.55 -16.17
CA ALA A 102 -27.72 -8.95 -14.83
C ALA A 102 -29.13 -9.02 -14.23
N GLU A 103 -30.17 -8.82 -15.03
CA GLU A 103 -31.57 -8.85 -14.56
C GLU A 103 -31.96 -10.22 -13.95
N PRO A 104 -31.73 -11.37 -14.62
CA PRO A 104 -32.02 -12.68 -14.02
C PRO A 104 -31.21 -12.97 -12.75
N LEU A 105 -30.00 -12.41 -12.60
CA LEU A 105 -29.19 -12.57 -11.38
C LEU A 105 -29.81 -11.81 -10.20
N CYS A 106 -30.35 -10.61 -10.42
CA CYS A 106 -31.09 -9.88 -9.39
C CYS A 106 -32.38 -10.62 -9.02
N VAL A 107 -33.11 -11.12 -10.02
CA VAL A 107 -34.33 -11.92 -9.81
C VAL A 107 -34.04 -13.19 -9.01
N ALA A 108 -32.91 -13.86 -9.25
CA ALA A 108 -32.50 -15.04 -8.50
C ALA A 108 -32.26 -14.75 -7.00
N GLN A 109 -32.00 -13.50 -6.63
CA GLN A 109 -31.87 -13.04 -5.24
C GLN A 109 -33.18 -12.50 -4.66
N GLY A 110 -34.30 -12.62 -5.39
CA GLY A 110 -35.57 -12.01 -5.01
C GLY A 110 -35.57 -10.48 -5.11
N ALA A 111 -34.72 -9.92 -5.97
CA ALA A 111 -34.56 -8.49 -6.21
C ALA A 111 -34.75 -8.15 -7.70
N VAL A 112 -34.56 -6.88 -8.04
CA VAL A 112 -34.59 -6.34 -9.41
C VAL A 112 -33.35 -5.47 -9.63
N LEU A 113 -32.98 -5.19 -10.88
CA LEU A 113 -31.98 -4.14 -11.13
C LEU A 113 -32.50 -2.83 -10.55
N SER A 114 -31.73 -2.21 -9.65
CA SER A 114 -32.18 -1.01 -8.94
C SER A 114 -32.25 0.19 -9.89
N GLY A 115 -33.07 1.20 -9.58
CA GLY A 115 -32.88 2.55 -10.09
C GLY A 115 -32.09 3.41 -9.11
N LEU A 116 -31.84 4.68 -9.49
CA LEU A 116 -31.20 5.71 -8.66
C LEU A 116 -32.20 6.81 -8.29
N GLN A 117 -32.53 6.94 -7.01
CA GLN A 117 -33.53 7.93 -6.58
C GLN A 117 -32.99 9.37 -6.61
N ASN A 118 -31.70 9.56 -6.30
CA ASN A 118 -31.05 10.87 -6.23
C ASN A 118 -29.52 10.75 -6.28
N ASP A 119 -28.85 11.91 -6.28
CA ASP A 119 -27.38 12.05 -6.25
C ASP A 119 -26.71 11.29 -5.10
N ASP A 120 -27.28 11.33 -3.89
CA ASP A 120 -26.69 10.67 -2.72
C ASP A 120 -26.71 9.14 -2.88
N GLU A 121 -27.82 8.56 -3.37
CA GLU A 121 -27.89 7.13 -3.69
C GLU A 121 -26.87 6.76 -4.77
N ARG A 122 -26.75 7.61 -5.80
CA ARG A 122 -25.82 7.42 -6.92
C ARG A 122 -24.38 7.37 -6.45
N ILE A 123 -23.93 8.37 -5.69
CA ILE A 123 -22.56 8.44 -5.21
C ILE A 123 -22.29 7.34 -4.18
N ARG A 124 -23.22 7.07 -3.27
CA ARG A 124 -23.03 6.02 -2.26
C ARG A 124 -22.94 4.62 -2.86
N MET A 125 -23.75 4.32 -3.88
CA MET A 125 -23.57 3.07 -4.62
C MET A 125 -22.23 3.02 -5.34
N ALA A 126 -21.82 4.14 -5.94
CA ALA A 126 -20.54 4.23 -6.65
C ALA A 126 -19.32 4.02 -5.73
N ASP A 127 -19.35 4.59 -4.52
CA ASP A 127 -18.29 4.47 -3.51
C ASP A 127 -18.15 3.04 -2.98
N ILE A 128 -19.26 2.34 -2.77
CA ILE A 128 -19.25 0.95 -2.32
C ILE A 128 -18.82 0.01 -3.43
N CYS A 129 -19.20 0.31 -4.67
CA CYS A 129 -18.66 -0.40 -5.83
C CYS A 129 -17.14 -0.22 -5.95
N LEU A 130 -16.56 0.92 -5.54
CA LEU A 130 -15.09 0.99 -5.47
C LEU A 130 -14.54 -0.11 -4.57
N GLY A 131 -15.24 -0.50 -3.49
CA GLY A 131 -14.84 -1.52 -2.53
C GLY A 131 -14.89 -2.96 -3.06
N TRP A 132 -15.80 -3.26 -3.99
CA TRP A 132 -16.09 -4.65 -4.37
C TRP A 132 -16.30 -4.91 -5.87
N CYS A 133 -16.70 -3.93 -6.71
CA CYS A 133 -17.26 -4.19 -8.05
C CYS A 133 -16.69 -3.30 -9.17
N GLN A 134 -16.34 -3.85 -10.34
CA GLN A 134 -16.16 -3.02 -11.56
C GLN A 134 -17.51 -2.75 -12.20
N LYS A 135 -17.91 -1.49 -12.09
CA LYS A 135 -18.54 -0.61 -13.09
C LYS A 135 -19.52 -1.23 -14.11
N LYS A 136 -20.78 -1.47 -13.73
CA LYS A 136 -22.00 -0.88 -14.35
C LYS A 136 -23.10 -1.04 -13.31
N ALA A 137 -23.64 0.05 -12.78
CA ALA A 137 -24.82 -0.01 -11.93
C ALA A 137 -25.97 0.71 -12.63
N ASN A 138 -27.08 -0.01 -12.73
CA ASN A 138 -28.41 0.41 -13.13
C ASN A 138 -28.62 0.72 -14.60
N VAL A 139 -29.49 -0.09 -15.21
CA VAL A 139 -30.01 0.13 -16.54
C VAL A 139 -31.39 0.75 -16.44
N SER A 140 -31.52 1.93 -17.02
CA SER A 140 -32.78 2.44 -17.56
C SER A 140 -32.83 2.16 -19.06
N THR A 141 -34.01 1.86 -19.61
CA THR A 141 -34.19 1.66 -21.06
C THR A 141 -34.92 2.80 -21.75
N CYS A 142 -34.68 2.96 -23.06
CA CYS A 142 -35.40 3.89 -23.95
C CYS A 142 -36.12 3.09 -25.05
N TRP A 143 -37.21 3.61 -25.61
CA TRP A 143 -37.98 2.98 -26.70
C TRP A 143 -37.88 3.69 -28.06
N ASP A 144 -37.01 4.70 -28.22
CA ASP A 144 -36.74 5.41 -29.49
C ASP A 144 -35.49 6.32 -29.36
N VAL A 145 -35.26 7.29 -30.27
CA VAL A 145 -34.18 8.30 -30.18
C VAL A 145 -34.02 8.85 -28.75
N CYS A 146 -32.88 8.55 -28.13
CA CYS A 146 -32.65 8.79 -26.71
C CYS A 146 -32.43 10.27 -26.41
N SER A 147 -33.21 10.83 -25.48
CA SER A 147 -32.92 12.10 -24.79
C SER A 147 -32.87 11.86 -23.28
N LYS A 148 -32.40 12.85 -22.52
CA LYS A 148 -32.40 12.78 -21.04
C LYS A 148 -33.77 12.45 -20.46
N GLU A 149 -34.86 12.83 -21.12
CA GLU A 149 -36.24 12.58 -20.64
C GLU A 149 -36.84 11.24 -21.06
N THR A 150 -36.17 10.45 -21.91
CA THR A 150 -36.73 9.20 -22.45
C THR A 150 -36.34 7.95 -21.67
N PHE A 151 -35.37 8.06 -20.75
CA PHE A 151 -34.96 6.97 -19.87
C PHE A 151 -35.91 6.80 -18.68
N TYR A 152 -36.25 5.54 -18.37
CA TYR A 152 -37.02 5.18 -17.18
C TYR A 152 -36.36 4.02 -16.44
N TRP A 153 -36.52 4.01 -15.11
CA TRP A 153 -36.03 2.92 -14.26
C TRP A 153 -36.88 1.67 -14.42
N THR A 154 -36.23 0.50 -14.51
CA THR A 154 -36.92 -0.80 -14.65
C THR A 154 -37.35 -1.41 -13.32
N ASP A 155 -36.89 -0.85 -12.19
CA ASP A 155 -37.14 -1.37 -10.84
C ASP A 155 -38.59 -1.21 -10.35
N GLY A 156 -39.40 -0.42 -11.07
CA GLY A 156 -40.80 -0.14 -10.74
C GLY A 156 -41.00 0.65 -9.44
N GLN A 157 -39.94 1.19 -8.85
CA GLN A 157 -39.95 1.87 -7.54
C GLN A 157 -39.33 3.26 -7.60
N THR A 158 -38.22 3.41 -8.32
CA THR A 158 -37.53 4.68 -8.48
C THR A 158 -38.38 5.63 -9.31
N THR A 159 -38.57 6.84 -8.82
CA THR A 159 -39.32 7.88 -9.54
C THR A 159 -38.44 9.09 -9.84
N GLY A 160 -38.74 9.81 -10.92
CA GLY A 160 -38.01 11.02 -11.28
C GLY A 160 -36.64 10.75 -11.91
N THR A 161 -35.91 11.83 -12.16
CA THR A 161 -34.65 11.82 -12.91
C THR A 161 -33.46 12.36 -12.12
N ASP A 162 -33.63 12.64 -10.83
CA ASP A 162 -32.60 13.21 -9.96
C ASP A 162 -31.39 12.28 -9.81
N GLY A 163 -31.57 10.97 -9.97
CA GLY A 163 -30.47 10.02 -10.02
C GLY A 163 -29.62 10.09 -11.30
N PHE A 164 -30.12 10.68 -12.39
CA PHE A 164 -29.40 10.78 -13.66
C PHE A 164 -28.40 11.94 -13.66
N ALA A 165 -27.12 11.62 -13.45
CA ALA A 165 -26.02 12.53 -13.75
C ALA A 165 -25.22 12.01 -14.94
N TRP A 166 -25.62 12.44 -16.13
CA TRP A 166 -24.92 12.09 -17.36
C TRP A 166 -23.50 12.68 -17.40
N GLY A 167 -22.58 11.95 -18.01
CA GLY A 167 -21.22 12.39 -18.25
C GLY A 167 -21.14 13.54 -19.26
N PRO A 168 -19.96 14.15 -19.43
CA PRO A 168 -19.74 15.12 -20.49
C PRO A 168 -19.72 14.44 -21.88
N PRO A 169 -19.88 15.23 -22.96
CA PRO A 169 -19.72 14.74 -24.32
C PRO A 169 -18.37 14.06 -24.54
N LEU A 170 -18.37 12.88 -25.17
CA LEU A 170 -17.16 12.13 -25.44
C LEU A 170 -16.54 12.53 -26.78
N ASN A 171 -15.23 12.78 -26.79
CA ASN A 171 -14.46 13.10 -28.00
C ASN A 171 -15.02 14.26 -28.85
N GLY A 172 -15.65 15.26 -28.21
CA GLY A 172 -16.30 16.38 -28.91
C GLY A 172 -17.63 16.00 -29.58
N GLY A 173 -18.20 14.85 -29.21
CA GLY A 173 -19.51 14.39 -29.63
C GLY A 173 -20.68 15.19 -29.03
N PRO A 174 -21.92 14.74 -29.28
CA PRO A 174 -23.12 15.33 -28.67
C PRO A 174 -23.17 15.14 -27.14
N PRO A 175 -23.98 15.97 -26.42
CA PRO A 175 -24.25 15.76 -24.99
C PRO A 175 -24.90 14.41 -24.72
N LEU A 176 -24.54 13.81 -23.58
CA LEU A 176 -25.12 12.55 -23.13
C LEU A 176 -26.48 12.75 -22.44
N PRO A 177 -27.42 11.80 -22.57
CA PRO A 177 -27.30 10.60 -23.39
C PRO A 177 -27.39 10.92 -24.88
N ASP A 178 -26.60 10.25 -25.72
CA ASP A 178 -26.51 10.57 -27.15
C ASP A 178 -27.20 9.59 -28.11
N GLY A 179 -27.61 8.43 -27.60
CA GLY A 179 -28.38 7.42 -28.32
C GLY A 179 -27.63 6.83 -29.51
N ALA A 180 -26.30 6.72 -29.47
CA ALA A 180 -25.54 6.26 -30.62
C ALA A 180 -26.00 4.88 -31.13
N VAL A 181 -26.08 4.73 -32.46
CA VAL A 181 -26.58 3.51 -33.10
C VAL A 181 -25.43 2.74 -33.75
N ASN A 182 -25.34 1.44 -33.45
CA ASN A 182 -24.40 0.53 -34.11
C ASN A 182 -25.08 -0.83 -34.43
N ALA A 183 -24.28 -1.86 -34.75
CA ALA A 183 -24.77 -3.21 -35.06
C ALA A 183 -25.51 -3.91 -33.90
N TRP A 184 -25.40 -3.40 -32.68
CA TRP A 184 -26.08 -3.87 -31.46
C TRP A 184 -27.35 -3.10 -31.14
N GLY A 185 -27.74 -2.13 -31.98
CA GLY A 185 -28.89 -1.26 -31.76
C GLY A 185 -28.49 0.14 -31.31
N ALA A 186 -29.43 0.86 -30.72
CA ALA A 186 -29.16 2.14 -30.07
C ALA A 186 -28.60 1.93 -28.65
N GLN A 187 -27.98 2.97 -28.10
CA GLN A 187 -27.54 3.00 -26.71
C GLN A 187 -28.74 3.17 -25.76
N ASP A 188 -29.53 2.10 -25.63
CA ASP A 188 -30.78 2.12 -24.87
C ASP A 188 -30.60 1.66 -23.43
N CYS A 189 -29.37 1.64 -22.88
CA CYS A 189 -29.11 1.20 -21.52
C CYS A 189 -28.24 2.19 -20.76
N ALA A 190 -28.68 2.66 -19.60
CA ALA A 190 -27.82 3.47 -18.73
C ALA A 190 -26.74 2.64 -18.03
N GLN A 191 -25.58 3.25 -17.81
CA GLN A 191 -24.47 2.64 -17.10
C GLN A 191 -23.77 3.67 -16.21
N GLN A 192 -23.65 3.37 -14.92
CA GLN A 192 -22.80 4.15 -14.03
C GLN A 192 -21.30 3.83 -14.20
N TYR A 193 -20.49 4.88 -14.37
CA TYR A 193 -19.03 4.86 -14.41
C TYR A 193 -18.46 5.24 -13.06
N LEU A 194 -17.54 4.41 -12.56
CA LEU A 194 -16.87 4.59 -11.28
C LEU A 194 -15.42 4.98 -11.53
N PHE A 195 -14.79 5.82 -10.72
CA PHE A 195 -13.35 6.07 -10.83
C PHE A 195 -12.72 6.08 -9.44
N ALA A 196 -11.51 5.50 -9.30
CA ALA A 196 -10.83 5.39 -8.01
C ALA A 196 -10.22 6.72 -7.53
N ASN A 197 -9.94 7.64 -8.46
CA ASN A 197 -9.56 9.04 -8.23
C ASN A 197 -10.11 9.87 -9.42
N GLY A 198 -10.33 11.17 -9.22
CA GLY A 198 -10.99 12.07 -10.18
C GLY A 198 -10.44 12.04 -11.63
N ALA A 199 -11.29 12.50 -12.55
CA ALA A 199 -11.16 12.59 -14.01
C ALA A 199 -10.66 11.32 -14.73
N SER A 200 -11.64 10.60 -15.31
CA SER A 200 -11.62 9.76 -16.51
C SER A 200 -10.33 9.12 -17.04
N LEU A 201 -10.44 7.82 -17.38
CA LEU A 201 -9.54 7.12 -18.31
C LEU A 201 -9.47 7.83 -19.68
N PRO A 202 -8.38 7.65 -20.46
CA PRO A 202 -8.23 8.27 -21.79
C PRO A 202 -9.38 7.99 -22.77
N ALA A 203 -10.09 6.87 -22.59
CA ALA A 203 -11.25 6.51 -23.40
C ALA A 203 -12.53 7.29 -23.03
N TRP A 204 -12.59 7.93 -21.86
CA TRP A 204 -13.81 8.57 -21.32
C TRP A 204 -13.58 10.00 -20.80
N PRO A 205 -12.85 10.87 -21.53
CA PRO A 205 -12.33 12.13 -21.01
C PRO A 205 -13.41 13.01 -20.38
N GLY A 206 -13.15 13.51 -19.17
CA GLY A 206 -14.03 14.41 -18.42
C GLY A 206 -15.06 13.71 -17.53
N PHE A 207 -15.28 12.40 -17.66
CA PHE A 207 -16.15 11.66 -16.74
C PHE A 207 -15.60 11.69 -15.31
N VAL A 208 -16.49 11.92 -14.34
CA VAL A 208 -16.19 11.85 -12.91
C VAL A 208 -16.87 10.67 -12.23
N HIS A 209 -16.41 10.36 -11.03
CA HIS A 209 -16.90 9.23 -10.24
C HIS A 209 -18.43 9.29 -10.05
N GLY A 210 -19.10 8.20 -10.39
CA GLY A 210 -20.53 8.04 -10.21
C GLY A 210 -21.40 8.60 -11.33
N GLN A 211 -20.83 9.22 -12.38
CA GLN A 211 -21.59 9.66 -13.55
C GLN A 211 -22.08 8.50 -14.42
N ILE A 212 -23.07 8.77 -15.25
CA ILE A 212 -23.79 7.80 -16.07
C ILE A 212 -23.53 8.08 -17.55
N ASP A 213 -23.45 7.04 -18.34
CA ASP A 213 -23.46 7.10 -19.80
C ASP A 213 -24.56 6.20 -20.34
N ASP A 214 -25.08 6.50 -21.52
CA ASP A 214 -25.91 5.58 -22.27
C ASP A 214 -25.03 4.65 -23.09
N GLN A 215 -25.39 3.38 -23.10
CA GLN A 215 -24.59 2.29 -23.61
C GLN A 215 -25.47 1.24 -24.26
N TRP A 216 -24.87 0.42 -25.12
CA TRP A 216 -25.58 -0.71 -25.70
C TRP A 216 -25.87 -1.74 -24.61
N CYS A 217 -27.10 -2.23 -24.55
CA CYS A 217 -27.51 -3.24 -23.57
C CYS A 217 -26.72 -4.57 -23.68
N LEU A 218 -26.13 -4.81 -24.86
CA LEU A 218 -25.26 -5.94 -25.16
C LEU A 218 -23.80 -5.71 -24.77
N ASP A 219 -23.42 -4.48 -24.42
CA ASP A 219 -22.03 -4.18 -24.06
C ASP A 219 -21.70 -4.78 -22.70
N SER A 220 -20.71 -5.68 -22.70
CA SER A 220 -20.26 -6.38 -21.51
C SER A 220 -19.39 -5.47 -20.64
N ILE A 221 -19.51 -5.61 -19.33
CA ILE A 221 -18.72 -4.84 -18.36
C ILE A 221 -17.21 -5.10 -18.52
N PHE A 222 -16.46 -4.08 -18.92
CA PHE A 222 -14.99 -4.12 -18.93
C PHE A 222 -14.42 -3.97 -17.52
N THR A 223 -13.67 -4.98 -17.11
CA THR A 223 -13.16 -5.17 -15.75
C THR A 223 -11.62 -5.07 -15.77
N ASP A 224 -11.03 -3.91 -15.40
CA ASP A 224 -9.59 -3.86 -15.08
C ASP A 224 -9.29 -4.44 -13.68
N TYR A 225 -9.18 -5.76 -13.59
CA TYR A 225 -8.92 -6.50 -12.34
C TYR A 225 -7.75 -5.95 -11.49
N ARG A 226 -6.80 -5.19 -12.06
CA ARG A 226 -5.65 -4.63 -11.33
C ARG A 226 -6.07 -3.64 -10.24
N VAL A 227 -7.05 -2.77 -10.52
CA VAL A 227 -7.49 -1.74 -9.56
C VAL A 227 -8.15 -2.37 -8.33
N PHE A 228 -8.90 -3.48 -8.49
CA PHE A 228 -9.47 -4.18 -7.34
C PHE A 228 -8.47 -4.98 -6.57
N ARG A 229 -7.53 -5.65 -7.25
CA ARG A 229 -6.47 -6.35 -6.54
C ARG A 229 -5.70 -5.36 -5.68
N GLN A 230 -5.42 -4.17 -6.20
CA GLN A 230 -4.81 -3.08 -5.44
C GLN A 230 -5.68 -2.62 -4.26
N LYS A 231 -6.98 -2.43 -4.46
CA LYS A 231 -7.85 -1.99 -3.36
C LYS A 231 -8.06 -3.07 -2.30
N ASP A 232 -8.34 -4.32 -2.67
CA ASP A 232 -8.44 -5.46 -1.75
C ASP A 232 -7.14 -5.62 -0.96
N PHE A 233 -6.00 -5.48 -1.64
CA PHE A 233 -4.69 -5.44 -0.99
C PHE A 233 -4.60 -4.33 0.05
N LEU A 234 -4.95 -3.09 -0.30
CA LEU A 234 -4.88 -1.95 0.61
C LEU A 234 -5.87 -2.07 1.78
N LEU A 235 -7.11 -2.50 1.54
CA LEU A 235 -8.09 -2.74 2.59
C LEU A 235 -7.59 -3.80 3.57
N THR A 236 -7.13 -4.94 3.04
CA THR A 236 -6.56 -6.01 3.86
C THR A 236 -5.34 -5.52 4.65
N LEU A 237 -4.43 -4.75 4.02
CA LEU A 237 -3.25 -4.20 4.69
C LEU A 237 -3.63 -3.22 5.81
N ASN A 238 -4.63 -2.37 5.59
CA ASN A 238 -5.14 -1.45 6.61
C ASN A 238 -5.74 -2.22 7.80
N ASP A 239 -6.54 -3.25 7.55
CA ASP A 239 -7.13 -4.09 8.60
C ASP A 239 -6.06 -4.82 9.44
N LEU A 240 -5.00 -5.30 8.78
CA LEU A 240 -3.86 -5.92 9.47
C LEU A 240 -3.05 -4.90 10.26
N SER A 241 -2.78 -3.73 9.68
CA SER A 241 -2.04 -2.64 10.32
C SER A 241 -2.76 -2.10 11.56
N ALA A 242 -4.09 -2.04 11.52
CA ALA A 242 -4.94 -1.57 12.62
C ALA A 242 -4.89 -2.48 13.86
N GLN A 243 -4.50 -3.75 13.71
CA GLN A 243 -4.31 -4.67 14.84
C GLN A 243 -3.00 -4.42 15.61
N ILE A 244 -2.08 -3.63 15.03
CA ILE A 244 -0.83 -3.23 15.67
C ILE A 244 -0.60 -1.72 15.46
N PRO A 245 -1.42 -0.85 16.08
CA PRO A 245 -1.27 0.59 15.95
C PRO A 245 0.08 1.06 16.51
N PHE A 246 0.44 2.31 16.22
CA PHE A 246 1.73 2.88 16.66
C PHE A 246 1.87 2.88 18.18
N GLU A 247 0.79 3.18 18.89
CA GLU A 247 0.70 3.26 20.34
C GLU A 247 1.06 1.91 20.98
N ASN A 248 0.63 0.79 20.39
CA ASN A 248 0.98 -0.55 20.86
C ASN A 248 2.49 -0.85 20.82
N ILE A 249 3.27 -0.13 20.00
CA ILE A 249 4.74 -0.25 19.97
C ILE A 249 5.36 0.85 20.83
N HIS A 250 4.81 2.07 20.78
CA HIS A 250 5.40 3.22 21.43
C HIS A 250 5.27 3.18 22.97
N GLU A 251 4.15 2.64 23.46
CA GLU A 251 3.79 2.57 24.87
C GLU A 251 4.02 1.17 25.47
N ASP A 252 4.60 0.24 24.70
CA ASP A 252 4.95 -1.09 25.18
C ASP A 252 6.14 -1.03 26.15
N ASP A 253 6.00 -1.66 27.32
CA ASP A 253 7.00 -1.62 28.39
C ASP A 253 8.33 -2.27 27.96
N GLU A 254 8.28 -3.41 27.25
CA GLU A 254 9.50 -4.10 26.78
C GLU A 254 10.22 -3.27 25.71
N PHE A 255 9.47 -2.64 24.81
CA PHE A 255 10.00 -1.71 23.82
C PHE A 255 10.55 -0.42 24.47
N ASP A 256 9.94 0.07 25.55
CA ASP A 256 10.45 1.21 26.30
C ASP A 256 11.81 0.91 26.92
N GLU A 257 11.96 -0.24 27.59
CA GLU A 257 13.23 -0.72 28.12
C GLU A 257 14.28 -0.86 27.03
N PHE A 258 13.92 -1.49 25.90
CA PHE A 258 14.79 -1.61 24.74
C PHE A 258 15.25 -0.24 24.23
N ALA A 259 14.33 0.70 24.03
CA ALA A 259 14.65 2.04 23.57
C ALA A 259 15.53 2.82 24.56
N ASN A 260 15.35 2.62 25.88
CA ASN A 260 16.22 3.21 26.90
C ASN A 260 17.65 2.66 26.81
N VAL A 261 17.83 1.37 26.52
CA VAL A 261 19.15 0.78 26.23
C VAL A 261 19.78 1.44 25.00
N LEU A 262 19.02 1.57 23.91
CA LEU A 262 19.51 2.21 22.67
C LEU A 262 19.92 3.66 22.90
N LYS A 263 19.14 4.42 23.67
CA LYS A 263 19.43 5.82 24.02
C LYS A 263 20.71 5.99 24.85
N ALA A 264 21.07 4.98 25.63
CA ALA A 264 22.29 4.97 26.43
C ALA A 264 23.54 4.56 25.63
N MET A 265 23.39 4.08 24.40
CA MET A 265 24.53 3.70 23.56
C MET A 265 25.35 4.92 23.14
N ARG A 266 26.68 4.78 23.15
CA ARG A 266 27.61 5.88 22.79
C ARG A 266 27.51 6.30 21.32
N LYS A 267 27.18 5.37 20.44
CA LYS A 267 27.00 5.58 19.00
C LYS A 267 25.65 5.01 18.59
N ALA A 268 25.10 5.52 17.49
CA ALA A 268 23.82 5.06 16.96
C ALA A 268 23.80 3.53 16.79
N PRO A 269 22.79 2.80 17.30
CA PRO A 269 22.64 1.37 17.06
C PRO A 269 22.51 1.03 15.56
N TYR A 270 22.94 -0.18 15.21
CA TYR A 270 22.61 -0.87 13.97
C TYR A 270 21.39 -1.75 14.23
N LEU A 271 20.20 -1.23 13.92
CA LEU A 271 18.92 -1.91 14.08
C LEU A 271 18.69 -2.89 12.94
N ILE A 272 18.46 -4.16 13.28
CA ILE A 272 17.99 -5.19 12.34
C ILE A 272 16.60 -5.69 12.74
N LEU A 273 15.78 -6.02 11.74
CA LEU A 273 14.44 -6.57 11.89
C LEU A 273 14.40 -7.97 11.30
N TYR A 274 13.87 -8.93 12.04
CA TYR A 274 13.93 -10.32 11.60
C TYR A 274 12.80 -11.20 12.14
N ASP A 275 12.64 -12.35 11.51
CA ASP A 275 11.73 -13.41 11.92
C ASP A 275 12.41 -14.78 11.81
N SER A 276 11.66 -15.81 12.16
CA SER A 276 12.12 -17.20 12.13
C SER A 276 12.38 -17.75 10.74
N SER A 277 11.95 -17.07 9.67
CA SER A 277 12.27 -17.45 8.29
C SER A 277 13.69 -17.04 7.89
N ASN A 278 14.27 -16.04 8.56
CA ASN A 278 15.60 -15.50 8.28
C ASN A 278 16.59 -15.62 9.46
N ILE A 279 16.26 -16.37 10.51
CA ILE A 279 17.13 -16.52 11.68
C ILE A 279 18.54 -17.01 11.32
N ASP A 280 18.67 -17.96 10.37
CA ASP A 280 19.99 -18.43 9.94
C ASP A 280 20.80 -17.35 9.22
N VAL A 281 20.12 -16.42 8.53
CA VAL A 281 20.75 -15.26 7.89
C VAL A 281 21.26 -14.29 8.96
N VAL A 282 20.47 -14.04 10.02
CA VAL A 282 20.89 -13.21 11.18
C VAL A 282 22.11 -13.80 11.87
N LEU A 283 22.11 -15.12 12.15
CA LEU A 283 23.25 -15.77 12.79
C LEU A 283 24.50 -15.74 11.91
N ASN A 284 24.35 -15.84 10.59
CA ASN A 284 25.44 -15.64 9.63
C ASN A 284 25.95 -14.20 9.61
N HIS A 285 25.04 -13.22 9.70
CA HIS A 285 25.35 -11.79 9.74
C HIS A 285 26.16 -11.42 10.99
N ILE A 286 25.78 -11.93 12.17
CA ILE A 286 26.54 -11.74 13.41
C ILE A 286 27.99 -12.21 13.23
N CYS A 287 28.20 -13.37 12.60
CA CYS A 287 29.54 -13.86 12.27
C CYS A 287 30.29 -12.99 11.26
N ASN A 288 29.61 -12.28 10.37
CA ASN A 288 30.24 -11.28 9.51
C ASN A 288 30.75 -10.08 10.33
N LEU A 289 29.96 -9.61 11.30
CA LEU A 289 30.29 -8.43 12.11
C LEU A 289 31.32 -8.72 13.21
N GLN A 290 31.39 -9.96 13.71
CA GLN A 290 32.23 -10.34 14.85
C GLN A 290 33.72 -10.01 14.65
N PHE A 291 34.20 -10.04 13.40
CA PHE A 291 35.60 -9.78 13.06
C PHE A 291 35.89 -8.31 12.74
N ILE A 292 34.88 -7.43 12.86
CA ILE A 292 35.00 -6.00 12.61
C ILE A 292 35.01 -5.25 13.95
N PRO A 293 36.11 -4.55 14.29
CA PRO A 293 36.23 -3.85 15.56
C PRO A 293 35.08 -2.86 15.79
N ASN A 294 34.52 -2.88 17.00
CA ASN A 294 33.47 -1.96 17.45
C ASN A 294 32.12 -2.06 16.72
N THR A 295 31.93 -3.06 15.85
CA THR A 295 30.71 -3.19 15.06
C THR A 295 29.62 -3.99 15.79
N LEU A 296 29.96 -5.16 16.33
CA LEU A 296 28.96 -6.04 16.97
C LEU A 296 28.29 -5.38 18.20
N GLN A 297 29.02 -4.57 18.96
CA GLN A 297 28.50 -3.84 20.13
C GLN A 297 27.42 -2.80 19.81
N ARG A 298 27.30 -2.40 18.53
CA ARG A 298 26.26 -1.47 18.06
C ARG A 298 25.03 -2.23 17.54
N LEU A 299 25.12 -3.55 17.30
CA LEU A 299 24.02 -4.33 16.76
C LEU A 299 22.90 -4.47 17.81
N VAL A 300 21.68 -4.18 17.38
CA VAL A 300 20.45 -4.38 18.16
C VAL A 300 19.40 -4.99 17.24
N ALA A 301 18.47 -5.75 17.81
CA ALA A 301 17.53 -6.51 17.01
C ALA A 301 16.08 -6.37 17.50
N VAL A 302 15.15 -6.47 16.56
CA VAL A 302 13.72 -6.57 16.85
C VAL A 302 13.21 -7.82 16.13
N ALA A 303 12.66 -8.74 16.91
CA ALA A 303 12.13 -10.00 16.42
C ALA A 303 10.62 -9.90 16.18
N PHE A 304 10.13 -10.47 15.08
CA PHE A 304 8.70 -10.52 14.76
C PHE A 304 7.98 -11.81 15.19
N ASP A 305 8.72 -12.75 15.78
CA ASP A 305 8.14 -13.95 16.40
C ASP A 305 9.00 -14.47 17.57
N GLU A 306 8.33 -15.11 18.53
CA GLU A 306 8.92 -15.64 19.76
C GLU A 306 10.07 -16.63 19.49
N LYS A 307 9.96 -17.45 18.43
CA LYS A 307 10.96 -18.47 18.13
C LYS A 307 12.30 -17.81 17.76
N SER A 308 12.26 -16.79 16.92
CA SER A 308 13.45 -16.06 16.47
C SER A 308 14.05 -15.21 17.58
N GLU A 309 13.21 -14.61 18.43
CA GLU A 309 13.62 -13.88 19.63
C GLU A 309 14.37 -14.78 20.62
N THR A 310 13.78 -15.93 20.96
CA THR A 310 14.35 -16.90 21.89
C THR A 310 15.67 -17.48 21.38
N VAL A 311 15.76 -17.79 20.08
CA VAL A 311 17.01 -18.33 19.49
C VAL A 311 18.15 -17.33 19.59
N LEU A 312 17.88 -16.04 19.29
CA LEU A 312 18.91 -15.01 19.37
C LEU A 312 19.30 -14.76 20.83
N ARG A 313 18.34 -14.57 21.74
CA ARG A 313 18.60 -14.32 23.16
C ARG A 313 19.42 -15.45 23.82
N LYS A 314 19.20 -16.70 23.41
CA LYS A 314 19.98 -17.84 23.89
C LYS A 314 21.40 -17.89 23.32
N SER A 315 21.57 -17.50 22.06
CA SER A 315 22.86 -17.65 21.35
C SER A 315 23.79 -16.45 21.56
N TYR A 316 23.22 -15.26 21.69
CA TYR A 316 23.92 -13.96 21.81
C TYR A 316 23.18 -13.05 22.81
N PRO A 317 23.21 -13.36 24.12
CA PRO A 317 22.49 -12.61 25.14
C PRO A 317 22.95 -11.15 25.31
N GLU A 318 24.12 -10.81 24.79
CA GLU A 318 24.68 -9.46 24.80
C GLU A 318 24.09 -8.51 23.75
N ILE A 319 23.40 -9.05 22.73
CA ILE A 319 22.74 -8.24 21.69
C ILE A 319 21.35 -7.84 22.22
N PRO A 320 21.07 -6.54 22.42
CA PRO A 320 19.74 -6.09 22.82
C PRO A 320 18.70 -6.57 21.81
N ASN A 321 17.65 -7.21 22.30
CA ASN A 321 16.62 -7.83 21.46
C ASN A 321 15.24 -7.71 22.11
N VAL A 322 14.26 -7.24 21.35
CA VAL A 322 12.86 -7.07 21.77
C VAL A 322 11.91 -7.76 20.80
N LEU A 323 10.78 -8.25 21.31
CA LEU A 323 9.75 -8.93 20.54
C LEU A 323 8.63 -7.96 20.15
N ILE A 324 8.32 -7.88 18.86
CA ILE A 324 7.07 -7.29 18.35
C ILE A 324 6.33 -8.40 17.61
N ASN A 325 5.50 -9.15 18.33
CA ASN A 325 4.97 -10.42 17.84
C ASN A 325 3.90 -10.22 16.74
N LEU A 326 4.28 -10.42 15.48
CA LEU A 326 3.36 -10.34 14.34
C LEU A 326 2.63 -11.68 14.10
N LYS A 327 3.11 -12.77 14.68
CA LYS A 327 2.60 -14.11 14.41
C LYS A 327 1.07 -14.26 14.59
N PRO A 328 0.43 -13.73 15.65
CA PRO A 328 -1.03 -13.83 15.80
C PRO A 328 -1.79 -13.18 14.64
N ILE A 329 -1.33 -12.00 14.19
CA ILE A 329 -1.91 -11.28 13.05
C ILE A 329 -1.73 -12.13 11.78
N LEU A 330 -0.54 -12.68 11.57
CA LEU A 330 -0.23 -13.46 10.37
C LEU A 330 -0.97 -14.81 10.31
N ASP A 331 -1.23 -15.43 11.47
CA ASP A 331 -1.97 -16.69 11.59
C ASP A 331 -3.49 -16.49 11.39
N SER A 332 -4.00 -15.27 11.65
CA SER A 332 -5.41 -14.92 11.39
C SER A 332 -5.75 -14.81 9.89
N MET A 333 -4.74 -14.61 9.04
CA MET A 333 -4.93 -14.48 7.59
C MET A 333 -5.21 -15.84 6.94
N ASP A 334 -6.21 -15.88 6.04
CA ASP A 334 -6.47 -17.05 5.21
C ASP A 334 -5.19 -17.49 4.47
N PRO A 335 -4.71 -18.74 4.67
CA PRO A 335 -3.55 -19.27 3.96
C PRO A 335 -3.67 -19.22 2.43
N LYS A 336 -4.89 -19.19 1.89
CA LYS A 336 -5.19 -19.11 0.46
C LYS A 336 -5.44 -17.68 -0.04
N LYS A 337 -5.32 -16.66 0.82
CA LYS A 337 -5.49 -15.25 0.44
C LYS A 337 -4.54 -14.92 -0.71
N GLN A 338 -5.09 -14.31 -1.76
CA GLN A 338 -4.31 -13.84 -2.89
C GLN A 338 -3.23 -12.85 -2.42
N ASN A 339 -2.03 -12.95 -2.98
CA ASN A 339 -0.90 -12.06 -2.64
C ASN A 339 -0.50 -12.06 -1.15
N ARG A 340 -0.86 -13.11 -0.39
CA ARG A 340 -0.52 -13.22 1.04
C ARG A 340 0.95 -12.93 1.34
N GLY A 341 1.88 -13.45 0.53
CA GLY A 341 3.31 -13.19 0.72
C GLY A 341 3.67 -11.71 0.63
N TYR A 342 3.08 -10.99 -0.33
CA TYR A 342 3.29 -9.56 -0.49
C TYR A 342 2.60 -8.75 0.62
N LEU A 343 1.42 -9.16 1.09
CA LEU A 343 0.77 -8.57 2.27
C LEU A 343 1.61 -8.70 3.53
N VAL A 344 2.15 -9.90 3.81
CA VAL A 344 3.03 -10.15 4.96
C VAL A 344 4.26 -9.25 4.89
N TYR A 345 4.87 -9.17 3.71
CA TYR A 345 6.04 -8.33 3.47
C TYR A 345 5.74 -6.84 3.72
N THR A 346 4.67 -6.31 3.11
CA THR A 346 4.31 -4.90 3.28
C THR A 346 3.87 -4.58 4.70
N LEU A 347 3.19 -5.50 5.40
CA LEU A 347 2.88 -5.34 6.83
C LEU A 347 4.16 -5.20 7.67
N ALA A 348 5.19 -6.01 7.40
CA ALA A 348 6.47 -5.88 8.08
C ALA A 348 7.13 -4.51 7.83
N LEU A 349 7.01 -3.96 6.61
CA LEU A 349 7.49 -2.60 6.30
C LEU A 349 6.67 -1.50 7.00
N VAL A 350 5.35 -1.67 7.12
CA VAL A 350 4.50 -0.77 7.90
C VAL A 350 4.89 -0.77 9.38
N VAL A 351 5.15 -1.95 9.95
CA VAL A 351 5.63 -2.08 11.33
C VAL A 351 7.04 -1.50 11.49
N HIS A 352 7.92 -1.71 10.51
CA HIS A 352 9.24 -1.08 10.45
C HIS A 352 9.13 0.46 10.51
N ALA A 353 8.23 1.07 9.74
CA ALA A 353 7.99 2.52 9.81
C ALA A 353 7.49 2.97 11.20
N LYS A 354 6.62 2.19 11.86
CA LYS A 354 6.16 2.49 13.23
C LYS A 354 7.30 2.42 14.26
N ILE A 355 8.19 1.43 14.15
CA ILE A 355 9.38 1.31 15.00
C ILE A 355 10.30 2.51 14.80
N CYS A 356 10.60 2.85 13.54
CA CYS A 356 11.43 4.02 13.19
C CYS A 356 10.81 5.32 13.71
N ALA A 357 9.48 5.49 13.59
CA ALA A 357 8.77 6.62 14.17
C ALA A 357 8.91 6.65 15.70
N SER A 358 8.79 5.52 16.39
CA SER A 358 8.87 5.45 17.85
C SER A 358 10.27 5.86 18.35
N LEU A 359 11.33 5.33 17.71
CA LEU A 359 12.71 5.71 18.01
C LEU A 359 12.97 7.19 17.73
N ALA A 360 12.49 7.71 16.60
CA ALA A 360 12.64 9.12 16.24
C ALA A 360 11.92 10.05 17.23
N ALA A 361 10.70 9.69 17.67
CA ALA A 361 9.94 10.42 18.69
C ALA A 361 10.68 10.50 20.03
N ARG A 362 11.45 9.45 20.37
CA ARG A 362 12.27 9.36 21.60
C ARG A 362 13.61 10.10 21.51
N GLY A 363 13.92 10.67 20.33
CA GLY A 363 15.18 11.36 20.06
C GLY A 363 16.38 10.41 19.93
N ILE A 364 16.14 9.18 19.47
CA ILE A 364 17.18 8.15 19.32
C ILE A 364 17.67 8.18 17.87
N ASP A 365 18.96 8.38 17.68
CA ASP A 365 19.64 8.22 16.40
C ASP A 365 19.87 6.73 16.13
N PHE A 366 19.64 6.25 14.91
CA PHE A 366 19.83 4.83 14.58
C PHE A 366 20.17 4.64 13.11
N TRP A 367 20.84 3.54 12.82
CA TRP A 367 20.91 2.97 11.49
C TRP A 367 19.88 1.85 11.40
N SER A 368 19.01 1.87 10.39
CA SER A 368 18.23 0.69 10.01
C SER A 368 19.00 -0.06 8.93
N MET A 369 19.22 -1.35 9.15
CA MET A 369 20.01 -2.20 8.27
C MET A 369 19.36 -3.57 8.11
N HIS A 370 19.54 -4.20 6.95
CA HIS A 370 19.09 -5.57 6.73
C HIS A 370 20.18 -6.60 7.08
N GLN A 371 19.75 -7.71 7.69
CA GLN A 371 20.59 -8.84 8.09
C GLN A 371 21.26 -9.57 6.92
N ASP A 372 20.82 -9.32 5.68
CA ASP A 372 21.43 -9.86 4.47
C ASP A 372 22.48 -8.93 3.84
N THR A 373 22.88 -7.89 4.58
CA THR A 373 23.96 -6.98 4.19
C THR A 373 25.33 -7.59 4.52
N LEU A 374 26.20 -7.67 3.52
CA LEU A 374 27.59 -8.07 3.65
C LEU A 374 28.44 -6.87 4.05
N TRP A 375 29.20 -7.02 5.13
CA TRP A 375 30.15 -6.02 5.62
C TRP A 375 31.56 -6.43 5.22
N THR A 376 32.12 -5.75 4.24
CA THR A 376 33.45 -6.07 3.69
C THR A 376 34.58 -5.31 4.37
N GLN A 377 34.25 -4.21 5.07
CA GLN A 377 35.18 -3.31 5.75
C GLN A 377 34.52 -2.70 7.00
N ASN A 378 35.32 -1.97 7.79
CA ASN A 378 34.83 -1.29 8.98
C ASN A 378 34.09 0.01 8.63
N PHE A 379 32.76 -0.06 8.61
CA PHE A 379 31.89 1.09 8.36
C PHE A 379 31.98 2.16 9.47
N ASP A 380 32.19 1.76 10.73
CA ASP A 380 32.31 2.69 11.87
C ASP A 380 33.52 3.63 11.72
N MET A 381 34.64 3.10 11.20
CA MET A 381 35.86 3.87 10.96
C MET A 381 35.71 4.96 9.91
N MET A 382 34.67 4.90 9.08
CA MET A 382 34.42 5.92 8.07
C MET A 382 33.85 7.20 8.67
N ASN A 383 33.32 7.15 9.89
CA ASN A 383 32.71 8.26 10.59
C ASN A 383 31.59 8.95 9.78
N VAL A 384 30.71 8.14 9.18
CA VAL A 384 29.70 8.61 8.21
C VAL A 384 28.73 9.62 8.85
N GLU A 385 28.32 9.38 10.09
CA GLU A 385 27.41 10.26 10.84
C GLU A 385 27.92 11.71 10.90
N ASP A 386 29.20 11.88 11.24
CA ASP A 386 29.83 13.20 11.37
C ASP A 386 30.16 13.87 10.03
N ARG A 387 30.31 13.10 8.94
CA ARG A 387 30.57 13.67 7.60
C ARG A 387 29.36 14.43 7.05
N TYR A 388 28.16 14.13 7.54
CA TYR A 388 26.91 14.72 7.09
C TYR A 388 26.16 15.31 8.29
N PRO A 389 26.68 16.37 8.95
CA PRO A 389 26.12 16.88 10.20
C PRO A 389 24.73 17.52 10.03
N ASP A 390 24.45 18.06 8.84
CA ASP A 390 23.22 18.81 8.57
C ASP A 390 22.05 17.95 8.05
N ALA A 391 22.32 16.70 7.66
CA ALA A 391 21.30 15.79 7.18
C ALA A 391 20.40 15.33 8.33
N ASN A 392 19.11 15.08 8.13
CA ASN A 392 18.35 14.31 9.14
C ASN A 392 18.46 12.81 8.86
N MET A 393 18.65 12.43 7.60
CA MET A 393 18.67 11.03 7.18
C MET A 393 19.69 10.82 6.07
N LEU A 394 20.36 9.67 6.10
CA LEU A 394 21.29 9.23 5.06
C LEU A 394 20.74 7.95 4.44
N PHE A 395 20.60 7.90 3.13
CA PHE A 395 20.06 6.75 2.43
C PHE A 395 21.09 6.09 1.53
N ASP A 396 21.02 4.77 1.43
CA ASP A 396 21.60 4.05 0.30
C ASP A 396 20.87 4.38 -1.01
N THR A 397 21.45 3.93 -2.13
CA THR A 397 20.88 4.17 -3.46
C THR A 397 20.89 2.89 -4.29
N ILE A 398 19.91 2.75 -5.17
CA ILE A 398 19.89 1.67 -6.14
C ILE A 398 21.03 1.84 -7.16
N GLY A 399 21.52 0.70 -7.67
CA GLY A 399 22.37 0.68 -8.85
C GLY A 399 23.85 0.48 -8.57
N ASN A 400 24.63 0.80 -9.59
CA ASN A 400 26.09 0.65 -9.61
C ASN A 400 26.73 1.77 -10.45
N GLU A 401 28.05 1.71 -10.59
CA GLU A 401 28.88 2.69 -11.32
C GLU A 401 28.54 2.83 -12.83
N ASN A 402 27.61 2.03 -13.36
CA ASN A 402 27.13 2.15 -14.74
C ASN A 402 26.38 3.48 -14.95
N PRO A 403 26.71 4.25 -16.00
CA PRO A 403 26.05 5.53 -16.31
C PRO A 403 24.52 5.48 -16.42
N LEU A 404 23.95 4.30 -16.66
CA LEU A 404 22.50 4.07 -16.70
C LEU A 404 21.81 4.42 -15.37
N TYR A 405 22.51 4.31 -14.23
CA TYR A 405 21.95 4.63 -12.92
C TYR A 405 22.04 6.13 -12.58
N HIS A 406 22.67 6.98 -13.40
CA HIS A 406 22.75 8.42 -13.12
C HIS A 406 21.38 9.10 -12.96
N ARG A 407 20.34 8.60 -13.63
CA ARG A 407 18.97 9.15 -13.50
C ARG A 407 18.21 8.65 -12.28
N MET A 408 18.70 7.57 -11.67
CA MET A 408 18.14 6.92 -10.48
C MET A 408 18.99 7.23 -9.23
N ARG A 409 19.88 8.22 -9.32
CA ARG A 409 20.87 8.52 -8.27
C ARG A 409 20.28 8.90 -6.91
N ASP A 410 19.03 9.35 -6.88
CA ASP A 410 18.30 9.70 -5.65
C ASP A 410 17.28 8.61 -5.26
N TRP A 411 17.23 7.49 -5.99
CA TRP A 411 16.31 6.40 -5.68
C TRP A 411 16.89 5.57 -4.54
N VAL A 412 16.27 5.73 -3.38
CA VAL A 412 16.56 4.98 -2.15
C VAL A 412 16.39 3.49 -2.43
N CYS A 413 17.40 2.69 -2.06
CA CYS A 413 17.27 1.24 -2.09
C CYS A 413 16.46 0.75 -0.88
N GLY A 414 16.67 1.38 0.28
CA GLY A 414 15.92 1.17 1.52
C GLY A 414 16.49 0.07 2.40
N ALA A 415 17.70 -0.40 2.11
CA ALA A 415 18.36 -1.49 2.82
C ALA A 415 19.15 -1.05 4.03
N THR A 416 19.75 0.12 3.90
CA THR A 416 20.65 0.71 4.88
C THR A 416 20.44 2.21 4.86
N PHE A 417 19.95 2.72 5.98
CA PHE A 417 19.78 4.16 6.15
C PHE A 417 20.00 4.60 7.58
N PHE A 418 20.47 5.82 7.74
CA PHE A 418 20.65 6.48 9.03
C PHE A 418 19.51 7.47 9.27
N VAL A 419 19.12 7.61 10.53
CA VAL A 419 18.11 8.54 11.00
C VAL A 419 18.63 9.26 12.23
N ARG A 420 18.56 10.59 12.22
CA ARG A 420 18.65 11.41 13.44
C ARG A 420 17.29 11.50 14.11
N GLY A 421 17.20 11.08 15.37
CA GLY A 421 15.95 11.08 16.10
C GLY A 421 15.51 12.49 16.46
N ASN A 422 14.46 12.99 15.82
CA ASN A 422 13.89 14.30 16.10
C ASN A 422 12.43 14.39 15.61
N PRO A 423 11.70 15.48 15.92
CA PRO A 423 10.31 15.63 15.48
C PRO A 423 10.12 15.58 13.96
N THR A 424 11.11 16.01 13.18
CA THR A 424 11.07 15.99 11.71
C THR A 424 11.13 14.57 11.17
N THR A 425 12.04 13.73 11.68
CA THR A 425 12.13 12.32 11.26
C THR A 425 11.00 11.48 11.82
N PHE A 426 10.45 11.82 13.00
CA PHE A 426 9.18 11.25 13.46
C PHE A 426 8.06 11.49 12.43
N GLN A 427 7.86 12.74 12.02
CA GLN A 427 6.86 13.08 11.00
C GLN A 427 7.12 12.36 9.66
N PHE A 428 8.39 12.23 9.26
CA PHE A 428 8.76 11.47 8.06
C PHE A 428 8.22 10.04 8.11
N PHE A 429 8.46 9.31 9.20
CA PHE A 429 8.01 7.93 9.33
C PHE A 429 6.50 7.79 9.52
N ARG A 430 5.83 8.75 10.16
CA ARG A 430 4.35 8.82 10.19
C ARG A 430 3.77 9.00 8.78
N GLN A 431 4.39 9.83 7.95
CA GLN A 431 3.99 9.98 6.55
C GLN A 431 4.31 8.72 5.75
N LEU A 432 5.49 8.11 5.93
CA LEU A 432 5.86 6.87 5.27
C LEU A 432 4.82 5.76 5.50
N GLU A 433 4.40 5.56 6.75
CA GLU A 433 3.31 4.67 7.12
C GLU A 433 2.02 5.01 6.38
N SER A 434 1.56 6.27 6.47
CA SER A 434 0.32 6.73 5.84
C SER A 434 0.32 6.51 4.32
N TYR A 435 1.45 6.74 3.66
CA TYR A 435 1.61 6.48 2.24
C TYR A 435 1.56 4.98 1.89
N MET A 436 2.20 4.10 2.68
CA MET A 436 2.09 2.65 2.46
C MET A 436 0.67 2.12 2.64
N LEU A 437 -0.12 2.74 3.53
CA LEU A 437 -1.52 2.38 3.76
C LEU A 437 -2.47 2.98 2.70
N SER A 438 -2.03 3.98 1.94
CA SER A 438 -2.83 4.65 0.91
C SER A 438 -2.44 4.26 -0.52
N TYR A 439 -1.20 3.82 -0.71
CA TYR A 439 -0.63 3.48 -1.99
C TYR A 439 0.08 2.14 -1.92
N GLN A 440 -0.14 1.31 -2.92
CA GLN A 440 0.64 0.09 -3.09
C GLN A 440 2.05 0.44 -3.58
N SER A 441 2.92 0.80 -2.65
CA SER A 441 4.30 1.20 -2.89
C SER A 441 5.18 0.73 -1.72
N PRO A 442 6.39 0.22 -1.97
CA PRO A 442 7.32 -0.11 -0.91
C PRO A 442 7.81 1.18 -0.22
N ASP A 443 8.30 1.00 0.99
CA ASP A 443 8.89 2.04 1.80
C ASP A 443 10.00 2.82 1.06
N SER A 444 10.90 2.14 0.35
CA SER A 444 12.01 2.77 -0.39
C SER A 444 11.56 3.76 -1.47
N SER A 445 10.52 3.44 -2.24
CA SER A 445 9.92 4.36 -3.21
C SER A 445 9.28 5.58 -2.54
N ILE A 446 8.64 5.38 -1.40
CA ILE A 446 8.02 6.46 -0.63
C ILE A 446 9.09 7.33 0.03
N MET A 447 10.15 6.75 0.59
CA MET A 447 11.30 7.47 1.14
C MET A 447 11.96 8.34 0.07
N THR A 448 12.15 7.81 -1.14
CA THR A 448 12.62 8.57 -2.31
C THR A 448 11.76 9.80 -2.59
N TYR A 449 10.43 9.61 -2.57
CA TYR A 449 9.47 10.69 -2.78
C TYR A 449 9.53 11.74 -1.66
N LEU A 450 9.46 11.31 -0.40
CA LEU A 450 9.48 12.19 0.76
C LEU A 450 10.80 12.98 0.85
N CYS A 451 11.93 12.37 0.51
CA CYS A 451 13.21 13.08 0.41
C CYS A 451 13.26 14.16 -0.68
N GLY A 452 12.24 14.27 -1.54
CA GLY A 452 12.03 15.41 -2.43
C GLY A 452 11.59 16.67 -1.70
N HIS A 453 11.06 16.52 -0.49
CA HIS A 453 10.62 17.62 0.32
C HIS A 453 11.80 18.25 1.06
N HIS A 454 12.00 19.56 0.84
CA HIS A 454 13.10 20.33 1.40
C HIS A 454 13.18 20.29 2.94
N HIS A 455 12.06 20.04 3.63
CA HIS A 455 12.02 19.91 5.10
C HIS A 455 12.80 18.71 5.65
N TYR A 456 12.91 17.61 4.91
CA TYR A 456 13.45 16.37 5.46
C TYR A 456 14.97 16.27 5.44
N LYS A 457 15.68 17.09 4.66
CA LYS A 457 17.16 17.11 4.55
C LYS A 457 17.77 15.70 4.45
N CYS A 458 17.52 15.03 3.33
CA CYS A 458 18.11 13.73 3.03
C CYS A 458 19.42 13.88 2.27
N GLU A 459 20.40 13.04 2.60
CA GLU A 459 21.63 12.85 1.81
C GLU A 459 21.74 11.40 1.34
N PHE A 460 22.45 11.18 0.24
CA PHE A 460 22.56 9.87 -0.40
C PHE A 460 24.00 9.37 -0.35
N LEU A 461 24.18 8.17 0.19
CA LEU A 461 25.48 7.53 0.31
C LEU A 461 25.97 7.05 -1.07
N PRO A 462 27.26 7.22 -1.36
CA PRO A 462 27.80 6.79 -2.64
C PRO A 462 27.85 5.26 -2.73
N GLN A 463 27.70 4.72 -3.93
CA GLN A 463 27.60 3.28 -4.19
C GLN A 463 28.87 2.49 -3.82
N TRP A 464 30.04 3.13 -3.80
CA TRP A 464 31.28 2.50 -3.31
C TRP A 464 31.27 2.31 -1.78
N MET A 465 30.37 2.99 -1.06
CA MET A 465 30.18 2.82 0.38
C MET A 465 29.08 1.80 0.64
N VAL A 466 27.88 2.03 0.09
CA VAL A 466 26.72 1.15 0.27
C VAL A 466 26.09 0.86 -1.07
N SER A 467 25.91 -0.42 -1.40
CA SER A 467 25.28 -0.85 -2.65
C SER A 467 24.31 -2.01 -2.41
N SER A 468 23.47 -2.29 -3.39
CA SER A 468 22.56 -3.43 -3.43
C SER A 468 23.14 -4.57 -4.28
N PHE A 469 22.33 -5.59 -4.59
CA PHE A 469 22.72 -6.65 -5.51
C PHE A 469 23.10 -6.12 -6.91
N ASN A 470 22.67 -4.91 -7.27
CA ASN A 470 23.06 -4.26 -8.52
C ASN A 470 24.58 -4.11 -8.67
N TYR A 471 25.37 -4.13 -7.57
CA TYR A 471 26.82 -4.20 -7.66
C TYR A 471 27.32 -5.36 -8.55
N PHE A 472 26.72 -6.54 -8.40
CA PHE A 472 27.11 -7.73 -9.17
C PHE A 472 26.76 -7.61 -10.66
N GLU A 473 25.89 -6.68 -11.03
CA GLU A 473 25.52 -6.43 -12.42
C GLU A 473 26.45 -5.42 -13.12
N GLY A 474 27.32 -4.75 -12.34
CA GLY A 474 28.18 -3.67 -12.81
C GLY A 474 29.61 -4.08 -13.16
N PRO A 475 30.50 -3.09 -13.39
CA PRO A 475 31.91 -3.30 -13.72
C PRO A 475 32.76 -3.79 -12.54
N ARG A 476 32.28 -3.64 -11.29
CA ARG A 476 32.90 -4.15 -10.06
C ARG A 476 34.31 -3.62 -9.80
N GLU A 477 34.59 -2.38 -10.19
CA GLU A 477 35.92 -1.77 -10.02
C GLU A 477 36.28 -1.63 -8.54
N ASN A 478 35.31 -1.14 -7.74
CA ASN A 478 35.47 -0.93 -6.30
C ASN A 478 34.50 -1.82 -5.52
N VAL A 479 35.02 -2.66 -4.61
CA VAL A 479 34.18 -3.48 -3.72
C VAL A 479 33.59 -2.59 -2.61
N PRO A 480 32.24 -2.46 -2.53
CA PRO A 480 31.61 -1.60 -1.54
C PRO A 480 31.86 -2.04 -0.11
N VAL A 481 31.76 -1.09 0.83
CA VAL A 481 31.89 -1.37 2.27
C VAL A 481 30.74 -2.25 2.75
N LEU A 482 29.52 -1.90 2.32
CA LEU A 482 28.29 -2.62 2.60
C LEU A 482 27.60 -3.03 1.29
N ILE A 483 27.13 -4.27 1.22
CA ILE A 483 26.40 -4.79 0.05
C ILE A 483 25.17 -5.55 0.52
N GLN A 484 23.98 -5.03 0.22
CA GLN A 484 22.75 -5.77 0.46
C GLN A 484 22.57 -6.86 -0.61
N LEU A 485 22.27 -8.09 -0.19
CA LEU A 485 21.98 -9.19 -1.13
C LEU A 485 20.48 -9.32 -1.45
N ASP A 486 19.77 -8.25 -1.75
CA ASP A 486 18.34 -8.23 -2.11
C ASP A 486 17.96 -8.96 -3.41
N GLY A 487 18.94 -9.27 -4.27
CA GLY A 487 18.75 -9.92 -5.56
C GLY A 487 19.41 -11.31 -5.69
N GLY A 488 19.44 -11.81 -6.94
CA GLY A 488 20.19 -13.01 -7.32
C GLY A 488 19.58 -14.34 -6.96
N LYS A 489 18.47 -14.38 -6.22
CA LYS A 489 17.76 -15.61 -5.83
C LYS A 489 17.19 -16.34 -7.05
N LYS A 490 17.53 -17.62 -7.21
CA LYS A 490 16.94 -18.49 -8.26
C LYS A 490 15.63 -19.12 -7.76
N PRO A 491 14.73 -19.55 -8.66
CA PRO A 491 13.49 -20.22 -8.26
C PRO A 491 13.76 -21.40 -7.32
N GLY A 492 13.11 -21.41 -6.15
CA GLY A 492 13.25 -22.44 -5.13
C GLY A 492 14.42 -22.28 -4.15
N GLU A 493 15.34 -21.33 -4.36
CA GLU A 493 16.43 -21.06 -3.40
C GLU A 493 15.88 -20.37 -2.13
N SER A 494 16.46 -20.68 -0.97
CA SER A 494 16.35 -19.85 0.23
C SER A 494 17.39 -18.73 0.20
N LYS A 495 17.27 -17.76 1.12
CA LYS A 495 18.28 -16.69 1.26
C LYS A 495 19.67 -17.26 1.60
N MET A 496 19.71 -18.28 2.45
CA MET A 496 20.95 -18.98 2.79
C MET A 496 21.55 -19.71 1.60
N ASP A 497 20.74 -20.18 0.63
CA ASP A 497 21.27 -20.81 -0.58
C ASP A 497 21.96 -19.80 -1.50
N VAL A 498 21.43 -18.57 -1.59
CA VAL A 498 22.08 -17.46 -2.29
C VAL A 498 23.42 -17.13 -1.62
N LEU A 499 23.46 -17.03 -0.29
CA LEU A 499 24.69 -16.79 0.46
C LEU A 499 25.72 -17.91 0.24
N LYS A 500 25.29 -19.18 0.25
CA LYS A 500 26.17 -20.32 -0.05
C LYS A 500 26.73 -20.25 -1.46
N ARG A 501 25.91 -19.96 -2.47
CA ARG A 501 26.32 -19.84 -3.87
C ARG A 501 27.31 -18.70 -4.08
N GLY A 502 27.16 -17.61 -3.33
CA GLY A 502 28.11 -16.49 -3.32
C GLY A 502 29.36 -16.70 -2.46
N HIS A 503 29.49 -17.83 -1.75
CA HIS A 503 30.54 -18.07 -0.74
C HIS A 503 30.54 -17.07 0.44
N PHE A 504 29.36 -16.59 0.82
CA PHE A 504 29.13 -15.61 1.90
C PHE A 504 28.63 -16.24 3.20
N VAL A 505 29.10 -17.45 3.51
CA VAL A 505 28.78 -18.14 4.76
C VAL A 505 29.95 -18.00 5.73
N PHE A 506 29.69 -17.30 6.83
CA PHE A 506 30.64 -16.98 7.90
C PHE A 506 30.46 -17.86 9.12
N ARG A 507 29.64 -18.91 9.04
CA ARG A 507 29.35 -19.81 10.16
C ARG A 507 29.68 -21.25 9.80
N HIS A 508 30.31 -21.95 10.71
CA HIS A 508 30.56 -23.39 10.64
C HIS A 508 29.29 -24.18 11.02
N GLU A 509 29.22 -25.45 10.65
CA GLU A 509 28.09 -26.33 11.00
C GLU A 509 27.92 -26.51 12.51
N ASN A 510 29.01 -26.42 13.28
CA ASN A 510 28.99 -26.46 14.74
C ASN A 510 28.48 -25.15 15.39
N GLY A 511 28.17 -24.14 14.58
CA GLY A 511 27.62 -22.85 15.02
C GLY A 511 28.64 -21.75 15.27
N THR A 512 29.95 -22.03 15.25
CA THR A 512 31.02 -21.03 15.46
C THR A 512 31.30 -20.20 14.22
N CYS A 513 31.85 -18.99 14.38
CA CYS A 513 32.14 -18.09 13.27
C CYS A 513 33.46 -18.43 12.57
N ASN A 514 33.46 -18.29 11.24
CA ASN A 514 34.53 -18.65 10.34
C ASN A 514 35.29 -17.40 9.88
N GLU A 515 36.36 -17.08 10.59
CA GLU A 515 37.21 -15.93 10.31
C GLU A 515 37.82 -15.96 8.90
N ARG A 516 38.15 -17.16 8.40
CA ARG A 516 38.73 -17.32 7.06
C ARG A 516 37.77 -16.88 5.96
N SER A 517 36.47 -17.13 6.13
CA SER A 517 35.45 -16.65 5.19
C SER A 517 35.39 -15.13 5.18
N PHE A 518 35.52 -14.47 6.34
CA PHE A 518 35.54 -13.02 6.43
C PHE A 518 36.75 -12.41 5.71
N HIS A 519 37.97 -12.91 5.97
CA HIS A 519 39.18 -12.38 5.32
C HIS A 519 39.17 -12.53 3.79
N LYS A 520 38.44 -13.53 3.26
CA LYS A 520 38.26 -13.74 1.82
C LYS A 520 37.04 -13.03 1.23
N LEU A 521 36.21 -12.39 2.06
CA LEU A 521 34.93 -11.84 1.65
C LEU A 521 35.06 -10.85 0.49
N ARG A 522 36.07 -9.96 0.54
CA ARG A 522 36.29 -8.97 -0.51
C ARG A 522 36.57 -9.62 -1.88
N ASP A 523 37.32 -10.71 -1.89
CA ASP A 523 37.57 -11.48 -3.12
C ASP A 523 36.29 -12.18 -3.59
N TYR A 524 35.56 -12.83 -2.66
CA TYR A 524 34.30 -13.50 -2.99
C TYR A 524 33.26 -12.53 -3.53
N VAL A 525 33.18 -11.32 -3.00
CA VAL A 525 32.30 -10.26 -3.51
C VAL A 525 32.72 -9.83 -4.91
N LYS A 526 34.01 -9.58 -5.13
CA LYS A 526 34.52 -9.14 -6.44
C LYS A 526 34.20 -10.13 -7.56
N TYR A 527 34.33 -11.42 -7.28
CA TYR A 527 34.15 -12.50 -8.26
C TYR A 527 32.81 -13.25 -8.16
N GLY A 528 31.96 -12.90 -7.20
CA GLY A 528 30.69 -13.56 -6.93
C GLY A 528 29.66 -13.34 -8.04
N PHE A 529 28.75 -14.31 -8.23
CA PHE A 529 27.67 -14.22 -9.22
C PHE A 529 28.13 -13.78 -10.62
N PRO A 530 29.08 -14.48 -11.27
CA PRO A 530 29.55 -14.11 -12.62
C PRO A 530 28.42 -14.17 -13.67
N ASP A 531 27.38 -14.98 -13.40
CA ASP A 531 26.16 -15.06 -14.21
C ASP A 531 25.27 -13.82 -14.12
N ALA A 532 25.45 -12.99 -13.07
CA ALA A 532 24.71 -11.75 -12.90
C ALA A 532 25.35 -10.55 -13.62
N ILE A 533 26.56 -10.68 -14.17
CA ILE A 533 27.18 -9.61 -14.98
C ILE A 533 26.30 -9.40 -16.20
N GLN A 534 25.50 -8.34 -16.17
CA GLN A 534 24.63 -8.01 -17.29
C GLN A 534 25.52 -7.61 -18.48
N LYS A 535 25.44 -8.38 -19.58
CA LYS A 535 25.88 -7.95 -20.91
C LYS A 535 24.78 -7.17 -21.67
N ASP A 536 23.71 -6.77 -21.01
CA ASP A 536 22.42 -6.50 -21.67
C ASP A 536 22.02 -5.02 -21.72
N GLY A 537 21.48 -4.61 -22.86
CA GLY A 537 20.95 -3.28 -23.16
C GLY A 537 19.48 -3.10 -22.77
N SER A 538 18.96 -3.86 -21.80
CA SER A 538 17.58 -3.77 -21.28
C SER A 538 17.30 -2.49 -20.48
N LEU A 539 18.37 -1.76 -20.13
CA LEU A 539 18.34 -0.39 -19.62
C LEU A 539 18.56 0.66 -20.73
N LYS A 540 18.62 0.27 -22.02
CA LYS A 540 18.57 1.26 -23.12
C LYS A 540 17.20 1.89 -23.15
N GLU A 541 17.11 2.97 -22.41
CA GLU A 541 15.96 3.84 -22.37
C GLU A 541 15.64 4.31 -23.78
N ASN A 542 14.41 4.02 -24.22
CA ASN A 542 13.94 4.45 -25.53
C ASN A 542 13.91 5.99 -25.61
N TRP A 543 13.96 6.51 -26.83
CA TRP A 543 14.00 7.96 -27.05
C TRP A 543 12.82 8.69 -26.40
N TYR A 544 11.66 8.05 -26.32
CA TYR A 544 10.46 8.60 -25.69
C TYR A 544 10.64 8.84 -24.18
N SER A 545 11.16 7.86 -23.45
CA SER A 545 11.37 7.96 -22.00
C SER A 545 12.45 9.01 -21.68
N LYS A 546 13.50 9.10 -22.51
CA LYS A 546 14.50 10.17 -22.43
C LYS A 546 13.88 11.56 -22.63
N THR A 547 13.04 11.70 -23.64
CA THR A 547 12.35 12.96 -23.96
C THR A 547 11.40 13.37 -22.84
N ILE A 548 10.60 12.44 -22.29
CA ILE A 548 9.74 12.72 -21.14
C ILE A 548 10.56 13.14 -19.93
N TYR A 549 11.62 12.41 -19.59
CA TYR A 549 12.49 12.76 -18.47
C TYR A 549 13.09 14.16 -18.65
N PHE A 550 13.55 14.49 -19.86
CA PHE A 550 14.05 15.83 -20.17
C PHE A 550 12.99 16.91 -19.94
N PHE A 551 11.78 16.73 -20.49
CA PHE A 551 10.70 17.71 -20.32
C PHE A 551 10.21 17.82 -18.87
N LYS A 552 10.13 16.70 -18.16
CA LYS A 552 9.80 16.67 -16.72
C LYS A 552 10.75 17.56 -15.92
N ASN A 553 12.06 17.41 -16.12
CA ASN A 553 13.04 18.24 -15.42
C ASN A 553 13.03 19.69 -15.91
N LEU A 554 12.89 19.93 -17.22
CA LEU A 554 12.86 21.27 -17.79
C LEU A 554 11.67 22.10 -17.27
N PHE A 555 10.50 21.47 -17.14
CA PHE A 555 9.28 22.12 -16.65
C PHE A 555 9.04 21.92 -15.15
N ASN A 556 9.99 21.34 -14.43
CA ASN A 556 9.87 21.01 -13.00
C ASN A 556 8.61 20.16 -12.67
N ILE A 557 8.18 19.32 -13.62
CA ILE A 557 7.08 18.37 -13.47
C ILE A 557 7.71 17.04 -13.03
N ASP A 558 7.64 16.73 -11.74
CA ASP A 558 8.23 15.49 -11.17
C ASP A 558 9.74 15.37 -11.46
N PRO A 559 10.56 16.31 -10.96
CA PRO A 559 12.00 16.29 -11.17
C PRO A 559 12.59 14.99 -10.61
N TRP A 560 13.51 14.38 -11.35
CA TRP A 560 14.15 13.10 -10.99
C TRP A 560 13.21 11.90 -10.85
N ASN A 561 11.99 11.95 -11.40
CA ASN A 561 11.02 10.84 -11.41
C ASN A 561 10.57 10.34 -10.02
N ARG A 562 10.60 11.20 -8.99
CA ARG A 562 10.26 10.81 -7.61
C ARG A 562 8.81 10.33 -7.46
N LYS A 563 7.84 10.97 -8.14
CA LYS A 563 6.44 10.53 -8.18
C LYS A 563 6.24 9.28 -9.04
N PHE A 564 6.99 9.14 -10.13
CA PHE A 564 6.94 7.93 -10.95
C PHE A 564 7.22 6.67 -10.12
N TYR A 565 8.25 6.70 -9.26
CA TYR A 565 8.61 5.55 -8.42
C TYR A 565 7.54 5.17 -7.39
N LEU A 566 6.74 6.13 -6.90
CA LEU A 566 5.59 5.81 -6.04
C LEU A 566 4.59 4.85 -6.70
N THR A 567 4.45 4.94 -8.02
CA THR A 567 3.41 4.21 -8.78
C THR A 567 3.90 2.91 -9.41
N ILE A 568 5.21 2.61 -9.35
CA ILE A 568 5.80 1.49 -10.10
C ILE A 568 5.31 0.10 -9.63
N HIS A 569 4.88 -0.01 -8.38
CA HIS A 569 4.37 -1.27 -7.82
C HIS A 569 2.86 -1.47 -8.02
N GLN A 570 2.13 -0.47 -8.56
CA GLN A 570 0.67 -0.56 -8.74
C GLN A 570 0.25 -1.66 -9.73
N SER A 571 1.15 -2.09 -10.62
CA SER A 571 0.89 -3.15 -11.59
C SER A 571 1.27 -4.56 -11.13
N LEU A 572 1.78 -4.73 -9.91
CA LEU A 572 2.37 -6.00 -9.45
C LEU A 572 1.39 -7.03 -8.87
N LEU A 573 0.08 -6.74 -8.88
CA LEU A 573 -0.96 -7.67 -8.41
C LEU A 573 -1.75 -8.26 -9.57
#